data_AF-A0A5E4S4F7-F1
#
_entry.id   AF-A0A5E4S4F7-F1
#
_cell.length_a   1.000
_cell.length_b   1.000
_cell.length_c   1.000
_cell.angle_alpha   90.00
_cell.angle_beta   90.00
_cell.angle_gamma   90.00
#
_symmetry.space_group_name_H-M   'P 1'
#
loop_
_entity.id
_entity.type
_entity.pdbx_description
1 polymer ?
#
loop_
_entity_poly.entity_id
_entity_poly.type
_entity_poly.pdbx_seq_one_letter_code
_entity_poly.pdbx_strand_id
1 'polypeptide(L)'
;MPQDSESPSCAQNVPSSTLRRVEKRLEAGRIAAPLARRAPALVLPFDARSKSRLRATLETGEDVALFLPRGTVLRGGDVLVADDGGLIRVEAAAETVLLVTAATALALARAAYHLGNRHTPVEVGDGYLKLEFDPVLRDMLLRLDVDVAEALMPFEPEAGAYGGGHKHGHDATFAEDFAIAQQVFHEHHGHSHDHDHDHEHDHSHGHSHAHSHGHDHGHVHVHGPGCGHDHSHTPAGSTTGGEAFPVSPTDDGKSGQPSH
;
A
#
# COMPACT_ATOMS: atom_id res chain seq x y z
N MET A 1 24.43 36.83 67.21
CA MET A 1 23.15 36.15 66.89
C MET A 1 22.09 37.21 66.67
N PRO A 2 21.12 37.04 65.75
CA PRO A 2 20.77 35.87 64.91
C PRO A 2 21.32 36.00 63.48
N GLN A 3 21.72 34.97 62.71
CA GLN A 3 21.11 33.69 62.30
C GLN A 3 20.09 33.79 61.15
N ASP A 4 20.58 33.34 59.99
CA ASP A 4 19.97 32.40 59.03
C ASP A 4 18.62 32.74 58.37
N SER A 5 18.61 32.79 57.04
CA SER A 5 17.78 31.90 56.20
C SER A 5 17.99 32.15 54.71
N GLU A 6 19.17 31.80 54.21
CA GLU A 6 19.36 31.56 52.78
C GLU A 6 18.60 30.28 52.44
N SER A 7 17.47 30.42 51.75
CA SER A 7 16.62 29.30 51.34
C SER A 7 17.28 28.61 50.15
N PRO A 8 17.62 27.31 50.22
CA PRO A 8 18.03 26.60 49.03
C PRO A 8 16.76 26.38 48.18
N SER A 9 16.65 27.14 47.10
CA SER A 9 15.75 26.84 45.99
C SER A 9 15.96 25.38 45.61
N CYS A 10 14.95 24.54 45.86
CA CYS A 10 14.86 23.20 45.28
C CYS A 10 14.94 23.36 43.76
N ALA A 11 16.15 23.23 43.21
CA ALA A 11 16.35 22.92 41.82
C ALA A 11 15.63 21.59 41.60
N GLN A 12 14.41 21.69 41.05
CA GLN A 12 13.72 20.56 40.48
C GLN A 12 14.65 20.03 39.39
N ASN A 13 15.38 18.97 39.74
CA ASN A 13 16.15 18.19 38.80
C ASN A 13 15.13 17.51 37.90
N VAL A 14 14.66 18.22 36.87
CA VAL A 14 13.91 17.61 35.78
C VAL A 14 14.92 16.66 35.15
N PRO A 15 14.76 15.32 35.29
CA PRO A 15 15.70 14.42 34.67
C PRO A 15 15.64 14.74 33.18
N SER A 16 16.79 15.10 32.62
CA SER A 16 16.96 15.26 31.18
C SER A 16 16.38 14.00 30.55
N SER A 17 15.20 14.12 29.96
CA SER A 17 14.37 13.00 29.56
C SER A 17 15.04 12.33 28.38
N THR A 18 15.96 11.42 28.68
CA THR A 18 16.47 10.48 27.71
C THR A 18 15.28 9.65 27.29
N LEU A 19 14.85 9.87 26.07
CA LEU A 19 13.68 9.26 25.47
C LEU A 19 13.86 7.73 25.49
N ARG A 20 12.97 7.02 26.20
CA ARG A 20 13.15 5.58 26.46
C ARG A 20 13.06 4.79 25.18
N ARG A 21 13.99 3.84 25.04
CA ARG A 21 14.11 3.04 23.84
C ARG A 21 13.41 1.71 24.02
N VAL A 22 12.53 1.38 23.09
CA VAL A 22 11.72 0.16 23.12
C VAL A 22 12.21 -0.80 22.04
N GLU A 23 12.80 -1.92 22.46
CA GLU A 23 13.52 -2.82 21.54
C GLU A 23 12.89 -4.20 21.43
N LYS A 24 12.05 -4.57 22.39
CA LYS A 24 11.50 -5.92 22.50
C LYS A 24 9.98 -5.91 22.54
N ARG A 25 9.40 -6.83 21.78
CA ARG A 25 7.96 -7.15 21.79
C ARG A 25 7.74 -8.50 22.45
N LEU A 26 6.73 -8.58 23.30
CA LEU A 26 6.16 -9.79 23.85
C LEU A 26 4.72 -9.90 23.35
N GLU A 27 4.38 -11.05 22.80
CA GLU A 27 3.01 -11.33 22.35
C GLU A 27 2.02 -11.30 23.52
N ALA A 28 0.78 -10.94 23.24
CA ALA A 28 -0.31 -10.99 24.21
C ALA A 28 -0.34 -12.34 24.96
N GLY A 29 -0.51 -12.28 26.29
CA GLY A 29 -0.55 -13.47 27.15
C GLY A 29 0.80 -14.02 27.60
N ARG A 30 1.95 -13.51 27.10
CA ARG A 30 3.28 -13.88 27.60
C ARG A 30 3.63 -13.25 28.96
N ILE A 31 2.90 -12.22 29.36
CA ILE A 31 3.02 -11.53 30.66
C ILE A 31 1.73 -11.74 31.45
N ALA A 32 1.85 -11.89 32.77
CA ALA A 32 0.70 -12.00 33.65
C ALA A 32 -0.26 -10.81 33.48
N ALA A 33 -1.55 -11.07 33.32
CA ALA A 33 -2.56 -10.05 33.04
C ALA A 33 -2.54 -8.83 34.01
N PRO A 34 -2.29 -8.98 35.32
CA PRO A 34 -2.18 -7.82 36.22
C PRO A 34 -1.02 -6.88 35.89
N LEU A 35 0.10 -7.40 35.37
CA LEU A 35 1.26 -6.59 34.97
C LEU A 35 0.96 -5.85 33.67
N ALA A 36 0.41 -6.54 32.68
CA ALA A 36 0.01 -5.93 31.40
C ALA A 36 -1.07 -4.84 31.59
N ARG A 37 -1.99 -5.03 32.55
CA ARG A 37 -3.03 -4.04 32.86
C ARG A 37 -2.47 -2.76 33.49
N ARG A 38 -1.40 -2.86 34.30
CA ARG A 38 -0.75 -1.73 34.98
C ARG A 38 0.25 -0.97 34.12
N ALA A 39 0.71 -1.58 33.03
CA ALA A 39 1.59 -0.94 32.07
C ALA A 39 0.88 0.25 31.38
N PRO A 40 1.57 1.38 31.15
CA PRO A 40 1.06 2.48 30.33
C PRO A 40 0.64 2.00 28.94
N ALA A 41 -0.42 2.57 28.40
CA ALA A 41 -0.89 2.26 27.05
C ALA A 41 -0.15 3.08 25.99
N LEU A 42 0.23 2.41 24.91
CA LEU A 42 0.68 3.00 23.66
C LEU A 42 -0.41 2.76 22.61
N VAL A 43 -1.24 3.78 22.41
CA VAL A 43 -2.41 3.73 21.52
C VAL A 43 -1.97 4.21 20.14
N LEU A 44 -1.98 3.32 19.14
CA LEU A 44 -1.46 3.63 17.80
C LEU A 44 -2.39 3.10 16.69
N PRO A 45 -2.59 3.86 15.60
CA PRO A 45 -3.27 3.36 14.40
C PRO A 45 -2.43 2.28 13.71
N PHE A 46 -3.05 1.48 12.85
CA PHE A 46 -2.40 0.35 12.19
C PHE A 46 -1.08 0.73 11.48
N ASP A 47 -1.08 1.84 10.75
CA ASP A 47 0.09 2.36 10.02
C ASP A 47 1.29 2.64 10.92
N ALA A 48 1.04 3.18 12.12
CA ALA A 48 2.09 3.42 13.10
C ALA A 48 2.58 2.11 13.73
N ARG A 49 1.68 1.15 13.96
CA ARG A 49 2.00 -0.19 14.52
C ARG A 49 2.81 -1.07 13.58
N SER A 50 2.83 -0.74 12.29
CA SER A 50 3.62 -1.43 11.27
C SER A 50 5.04 -0.84 11.09
N LYS A 51 5.36 0.27 11.76
CA LYS A 51 6.68 0.91 11.66
C LYS A 51 7.70 0.28 12.61
N SER A 52 8.82 -0.16 12.05
CA SER A 52 9.96 -0.67 12.84
C SER A 52 10.65 0.41 13.68
N ARG A 53 10.56 1.67 13.26
CA ARG A 53 11.15 2.83 13.96
C ARG A 53 10.14 3.95 14.02
N LEU A 54 9.80 4.40 15.23
CA LEU A 54 8.78 5.42 15.45
C LEU A 54 9.01 6.09 16.79
N ARG A 55 8.96 7.43 16.84
CA ARG A 55 8.77 8.17 18.10
C ARG A 55 7.27 8.28 18.35
N ALA A 56 6.83 7.92 19.54
CA ALA A 56 5.44 7.95 19.94
C ALA A 56 5.29 8.43 21.39
N THR A 57 4.09 8.85 21.76
CA THR A 57 3.77 9.32 23.10
C THR A 57 2.79 8.33 23.73
N LEU A 58 3.07 7.91 24.96
CA LEU A 58 2.20 7.06 25.76
C LEU A 58 0.97 7.84 26.23
N GLU A 59 -0.07 7.13 26.68
CA GLU A 59 -1.26 7.74 27.30
C GLU A 59 -0.90 8.58 28.54
N THR A 60 0.21 8.26 29.21
CA THR A 60 0.75 9.03 30.34
C THR A 60 1.37 10.38 29.95
N GLY A 61 1.50 10.66 28.65
CA GLY A 61 2.20 11.84 28.12
C GLY A 61 3.72 11.67 27.98
N GLU A 62 4.25 10.48 28.31
CA GLU A 62 5.66 10.15 28.20
C GLU A 62 6.05 9.79 26.75
N ASP A 63 7.15 10.36 26.26
CA ASP A 63 7.68 10.04 24.93
C ASP A 63 8.58 8.79 24.94
N VAL A 64 8.38 7.92 23.95
CA VAL A 64 9.16 6.69 23.74
C VAL A 64 9.58 6.57 22.27
N ALA A 65 10.66 5.83 22.01
CA ALA A 65 11.07 5.48 20.65
C ALA A 65 11.10 3.98 20.45
N LEU A 66 10.31 3.53 19.48
CA LEU A 66 10.27 2.15 19.00
C LEU A 66 11.49 1.87 18.10
N PHE A 67 12.17 0.76 18.37
CA PHE A 67 13.26 0.20 17.58
C PHE A 67 13.07 -1.31 17.48
N LEU A 68 12.11 -1.73 16.65
CA LEU A 68 11.71 -3.12 16.49
C LEU A 68 12.37 -3.74 15.25
N PRO A 69 12.45 -5.08 15.18
CA PRO A 69 12.84 -5.77 13.94
C PRO A 69 11.96 -5.35 12.75
N ARG A 70 12.54 -5.29 11.55
CA ARG A 70 11.77 -4.99 10.33
C ARG A 70 10.68 -6.03 10.10
N GLY A 71 9.51 -5.58 9.65
CA GLY A 71 8.34 -6.44 9.44
C GLY A 71 7.57 -6.79 10.72
N THR A 72 7.94 -6.23 11.87
CA THR A 72 7.15 -6.37 13.10
C THR A 72 5.87 -5.55 12.99
N VAL A 73 4.72 -6.20 13.11
CA VAL A 73 3.41 -5.56 13.25
C VAL A 73 2.93 -5.71 14.68
N LEU A 74 2.68 -4.61 15.37
CA LEU A 74 2.21 -4.62 16.76
C LEU A 74 0.69 -4.88 16.80
N ARG A 75 0.25 -5.87 17.58
CA ARG A 75 -1.18 -6.18 17.78
C ARG A 75 -1.68 -5.63 19.12
N GLY A 76 -2.97 -5.36 19.20
CA GLY A 76 -3.63 -5.01 20.46
C GLY A 76 -3.38 -6.08 21.52
N GLY A 77 -2.95 -5.65 22.70
CA GLY A 77 -2.61 -6.55 23.81
C GLY A 77 -1.16 -7.04 23.84
N ASP A 78 -0.36 -6.77 22.81
CA ASP A 78 1.09 -6.96 22.87
C ASP A 78 1.69 -6.10 24.00
N VAL A 79 2.80 -6.57 24.57
CA VAL A 79 3.55 -5.83 25.59
C VAL A 79 4.95 -5.55 25.07
N LEU A 80 5.32 -4.28 25.03
CA LEU A 80 6.66 -3.84 24.70
C LEU A 80 7.50 -3.68 25.97
N VAL A 81 8.80 -3.93 25.83
CA VAL A 81 9.77 -3.76 26.91
C VAL A 81 10.77 -2.69 26.51
N ALA A 82 10.86 -1.66 27.34
CA ALA A 82 11.85 -0.60 27.22
C ALA A 82 13.24 -1.07 27.72
N ASP A 83 14.26 -0.29 27.39
CA ASP A 83 15.66 -0.48 27.79
C ASP A 83 15.87 -0.48 29.32
N ASP A 84 15.07 0.28 30.06
CA ASP A 84 15.02 0.26 31.52
C ASP A 84 14.20 -0.91 32.11
N GLY A 85 13.66 -1.79 31.26
CA GLY A 85 12.84 -2.93 31.65
C GLY A 85 11.37 -2.61 31.91
N GLY A 86 10.94 -1.35 31.76
CA GLY A 86 9.54 -0.99 31.93
C GLY A 86 8.65 -1.56 30.82
N LEU A 87 7.42 -1.88 31.18
CA LEU A 87 6.43 -2.49 30.30
C LEU A 87 5.49 -1.44 29.73
N ILE A 88 5.14 -1.59 28.46
CA ILE A 88 4.19 -0.72 27.74
C ILE A 88 3.18 -1.63 27.03
N ARG A 89 1.88 -1.44 27.25
CA ARG A 89 0.84 -2.21 26.56
C ARG A 89 0.49 -1.54 25.23
N VAL A 90 0.43 -2.30 24.15
CA VAL A 90 -0.04 -1.82 22.85
C VAL A 90 -1.56 -1.87 22.81
N GLU A 91 -2.17 -0.79 22.31
CA GLU A 91 -3.59 -0.73 22.00
C GLU A 91 -3.79 -0.23 20.57
N ALA A 92 -4.72 -0.87 19.86
CA ALA A 92 -5.12 -0.42 18.54
C ALA A 92 -5.98 0.84 18.68
N ALA A 93 -5.50 1.96 18.13
CA ALA A 93 -6.28 3.20 18.10
C ALA A 93 -7.53 3.01 17.24
N ALA A 94 -8.63 3.68 17.60
CA ALA A 94 -9.78 3.76 16.72
C ALA A 94 -9.44 4.68 15.54
N GLU A 95 -9.65 4.18 14.33
CA GLU A 95 -9.39 4.89 13.08
C GLU A 95 -10.60 4.81 12.14
N THR A 96 -10.68 5.72 11.18
CA THR A 96 -11.78 5.75 10.21
C THR A 96 -11.61 4.59 9.24
N VAL A 97 -12.56 3.67 9.29
CA VAL A 97 -12.55 2.43 8.51
C VAL A 97 -13.82 2.32 7.67
N LEU A 98 -13.72 1.55 6.60
CA LEU A 98 -14.87 1.02 5.88
C LEU A 98 -15.23 -0.35 6.48
N LEU A 99 -16.45 -0.48 6.97
CA LEU A 99 -17.05 -1.75 7.36
C LEU A 99 -17.90 -2.25 6.19
N VAL A 100 -17.52 -3.40 5.64
CA VAL A 100 -18.18 -4.03 4.52
C VAL A 100 -18.96 -5.23 5.02
N THR A 101 -20.25 -5.28 4.74
CA THR A 101 -21.14 -6.40 5.06
C THR A 101 -21.87 -6.84 3.80
N ALA A 102 -22.43 -8.04 3.78
CA ALA A 102 -23.19 -8.52 2.63
C ALA A 102 -24.29 -9.48 3.05
N ALA A 103 -25.34 -9.57 2.23
CA ALA A 103 -26.44 -10.52 2.46
C ALA A 103 -25.99 -11.98 2.33
N THR A 104 -24.89 -12.26 1.63
CA THR A 104 -24.38 -13.62 1.44
C THR A 104 -22.86 -13.69 1.65
N ALA A 105 -22.39 -14.84 2.16
CA ALA A 105 -20.96 -15.11 2.29
C ALA A 105 -20.22 -15.10 0.94
N LEU A 106 -20.91 -15.47 -0.15
CA LEU A 106 -20.34 -15.45 -1.50
C LEU A 106 -20.03 -14.00 -1.97
N ALA A 107 -20.93 -13.05 -1.69
CA ALA A 107 -20.69 -11.65 -2.01
C ALA A 107 -19.50 -11.09 -1.21
N LEU A 108 -19.43 -11.41 0.09
CA LEU A 108 -18.31 -11.04 0.94
C LEU A 108 -16.97 -11.64 0.44
N ALA A 109 -16.98 -12.92 0.04
CA ALA A 109 -15.80 -13.59 -0.51
C ALA A 109 -15.32 -12.95 -1.83
N ARG A 110 -16.24 -12.52 -2.70
CA ARG A 110 -15.89 -11.77 -3.92
C ARG A 110 -15.24 -10.42 -3.59
N ALA A 111 -15.78 -9.69 -2.62
CA ALA A 111 -15.18 -8.45 -2.15
C ALA A 111 -13.76 -8.69 -1.59
N ALA A 112 -13.59 -9.70 -0.72
CA ALA A 112 -12.29 -10.08 -0.19
C ALA A 112 -11.28 -10.45 -1.29
N TYR A 113 -11.72 -11.19 -2.31
CA TYR A 113 -10.89 -11.53 -3.46
C TYR A 113 -10.38 -10.27 -4.21
N HIS A 114 -11.28 -9.32 -4.50
CA HIS A 114 -10.89 -8.10 -5.20
C HIS A 114 -9.98 -7.18 -4.37
N LEU A 115 -10.18 -7.13 -3.04
CA LEU A 115 -9.29 -6.41 -2.12
C LEU A 115 -7.91 -7.09 -2.03
N GLY A 116 -7.88 -8.42 -1.95
CA GLY A 116 -6.66 -9.20 -1.93
C GLY A 116 -5.81 -9.03 -3.21
N ASN A 117 -6.45 -9.01 -4.38
CA ASN A 117 -5.79 -8.72 -5.67
C ASN A 117 -5.13 -7.34 -5.72
N ARG A 118 -5.54 -6.41 -4.85
CA ARG A 118 -4.97 -5.06 -4.75
C ARG A 118 -3.95 -4.93 -3.63
N HIS A 119 -3.66 -6.04 -2.93
CA HIS A 119 -2.81 -6.05 -1.73
C HIS A 119 -3.28 -5.08 -0.64
N THR A 120 -4.59 -4.82 -0.57
CA THR A 120 -5.17 -3.98 0.48
C THR A 120 -5.14 -4.73 1.81
N PRO A 121 -4.63 -4.12 2.90
CA PRO A 121 -4.80 -4.67 4.24
C PRO A 121 -6.29 -4.78 4.59
N VAL A 122 -6.73 -5.97 4.97
CA VAL A 122 -8.13 -6.25 5.31
C VAL A 122 -8.19 -7.05 6.59
N GLU A 123 -9.05 -6.64 7.51
CA GLU A 123 -9.46 -7.45 8.65
C GLU A 123 -10.69 -8.25 8.22
N VAL A 124 -10.64 -9.56 8.49
CA VAL A 124 -11.71 -10.49 8.14
C VAL A 124 -12.39 -10.93 9.42
N GLY A 125 -13.69 -10.67 9.52
CA GLY A 125 -14.51 -11.12 10.63
C GLY A 125 -15.66 -12.00 10.16
N ASP A 126 -16.43 -12.49 11.13
CA ASP A 126 -17.63 -13.27 10.84
C ASP A 126 -18.73 -12.35 10.28
N GLY A 127 -18.99 -12.46 8.97
CA GLY A 127 -19.98 -11.66 8.27
C GLY A 127 -19.54 -10.23 7.89
N TYR A 128 -18.28 -9.86 8.09
CA TYR A 128 -17.79 -8.54 7.71
C TYR A 128 -16.34 -8.55 7.21
N LEU A 129 -16.01 -7.54 6.40
CA LEU A 129 -14.64 -7.13 6.11
C LEU A 129 -14.44 -5.71 6.61
N LYS A 130 -13.24 -5.39 7.06
CA LYS A 130 -12.89 -4.03 7.48
C LYS A 130 -11.58 -3.64 6.85
N LEU A 131 -11.50 -2.39 6.39
CA LEU A 131 -10.32 -1.82 5.75
C LEU A 131 -10.23 -0.33 6.10
N GLU A 132 -9.05 0.25 5.91
CA GLU A 132 -8.88 1.70 6.05
C GLU A 132 -9.78 2.47 5.08
N PHE A 133 -10.17 3.68 5.46
CA PHE A 133 -10.94 4.54 4.60
C PHE A 133 -10.17 4.92 3.32
N ASP A 134 -10.68 4.45 2.18
CA ASP A 134 -10.24 4.85 0.85
C ASP A 134 -11.48 5.06 -0.04
N PRO A 135 -11.72 6.30 -0.54
CA PRO A 135 -12.84 6.60 -1.43
C PRO A 135 -12.87 5.76 -2.71
N VAL A 136 -11.70 5.42 -3.28
CA VAL A 136 -11.58 4.63 -4.51
C VAL A 136 -12.00 3.18 -4.24
N LEU A 137 -11.57 2.62 -3.11
CA LEU A 137 -11.98 1.27 -2.71
C LEU A 137 -13.46 1.23 -2.32
N ARG A 138 -13.98 2.27 -1.66
CA ARG A 138 -15.41 2.42 -1.36
C ARG A 138 -16.25 2.35 -2.64
N ASP A 139 -15.92 3.14 -3.66
CA ASP A 139 -16.66 3.16 -4.92
C ASP A 139 -16.54 1.85 -5.72
N MET A 140 -15.42 1.13 -5.55
CA MET A 140 -15.24 -0.21 -6.11
C MET A 140 -16.12 -1.23 -5.39
N LEU A 141 -16.15 -1.17 -4.05
CA LEU A 141 -16.97 -2.05 -3.22
C LEU A 141 -18.45 -1.83 -3.44
N LEU A 142 -18.93 -0.59 -3.59
CA LEU A 142 -20.33 -0.28 -3.90
C LEU A 142 -20.82 -0.83 -5.25
N ARG A 143 -19.89 -1.19 -6.16
CA ARG A 143 -20.20 -1.87 -7.43
C ARG A 143 -20.23 -3.40 -7.28
N LEU A 144 -19.82 -3.91 -6.12
CA LEU A 144 -20.00 -5.29 -5.72
C LEU A 144 -21.25 -5.32 -4.82
N ASP A 145 -22.03 -6.38 -4.88
CA ASP A 145 -23.31 -6.54 -4.17
C ASP A 145 -23.12 -6.64 -2.63
N VAL A 146 -22.57 -5.59 -2.02
CA VAL A 146 -22.15 -5.48 -0.63
C VAL A 146 -22.52 -4.08 -0.09
N ASP A 147 -22.77 -4.02 1.21
CA ASP A 147 -23.05 -2.79 1.94
C ASP A 147 -21.75 -2.25 2.53
N VAL A 148 -21.50 -0.94 2.38
CA VAL A 148 -20.30 -0.27 2.88
C VAL A 148 -20.71 0.87 3.81
N ALA A 149 -20.24 0.82 5.05
CA ALA A 149 -20.45 1.86 6.05
C ALA A 149 -19.12 2.42 6.57
N GLU A 150 -19.09 3.71 6.90
CA GLU A 150 -17.95 4.31 7.59
C GLU A 150 -18.13 4.16 9.10
N ALA A 151 -17.06 3.80 9.80
CA ALA A 151 -17.07 3.65 11.25
C ALA A 151 -15.72 4.08 11.85
N LEU A 152 -15.74 4.48 13.13
CA LEU A 152 -14.52 4.75 13.91
C LEU A 152 -14.27 3.57 14.84
N MET A 153 -13.34 2.69 14.46
CA MET A 153 -13.09 1.44 15.18
C MET A 153 -11.60 1.06 15.13
N PRO A 154 -11.09 0.28 16.10
CA PRO A 154 -9.77 -0.32 16.00
C PRO A 154 -9.66 -1.21 14.75
N PHE A 155 -8.51 -1.19 14.08
CA PHE A 155 -8.29 -1.95 12.85
C PHE A 155 -7.11 -2.91 12.98
N GLU A 156 -7.37 -4.20 12.80
CA GLU A 156 -6.41 -5.30 12.94
C GLU A 156 -6.44 -6.19 11.68
N PRO A 157 -5.88 -5.71 10.56
CA PRO A 157 -5.89 -6.48 9.32
C PRO A 157 -5.09 -7.77 9.45
N GLU A 158 -5.52 -8.78 8.71
CA GLU A 158 -4.86 -10.08 8.64
C GLU A 158 -3.41 -9.93 8.18
N ALA A 159 -2.51 -10.72 8.78
CA ALA A 159 -1.15 -10.80 8.28
C ALA A 159 -1.19 -11.53 6.93
N GLY A 160 -0.61 -10.93 5.89
CA GLY A 160 -0.51 -11.59 4.60
C GLY A 160 0.17 -12.96 4.72
N ALA A 161 -0.21 -13.92 3.88
CA ALA A 161 0.31 -15.30 3.92
C ALA A 161 1.85 -15.42 3.78
N TYR A 162 2.50 -14.36 3.30
CA TYR A 162 3.95 -14.25 3.14
C TYR A 162 4.57 -13.20 4.07
N GLY A 163 3.83 -12.79 5.12
CA GLY A 163 4.18 -11.79 6.13
C GLY A 163 5.29 -12.26 7.07
N GLY A 164 6.46 -12.54 6.50
CA GLY A 164 7.69 -12.91 7.19
C GLY A 164 8.87 -12.10 6.66
N GLY A 165 8.71 -10.79 6.54
CA GLY A 165 9.77 -9.86 6.13
C GLY A 165 10.19 -10.01 4.67
N HIS A 166 10.25 -8.89 3.95
CA HIS A 166 11.04 -8.84 2.72
C HIS A 166 12.52 -9.06 3.09
N LYS A 167 12.95 -10.32 3.13
CA LYS A 167 14.33 -10.69 2.83
C LYS A 167 14.53 -10.39 1.36
N HIS A 168 14.78 -9.12 1.02
CA HIS A 168 15.60 -8.81 -0.16
C HIS A 168 17.01 -9.29 0.14
N GLY A 169 17.19 -10.60 0.08
CA GLY A 169 18.46 -11.30 0.03
C GLY A 169 18.54 -12.03 -1.30
N HIS A 170 18.45 -11.30 -2.40
CA HIS A 170 18.77 -11.81 -3.74
C HIS A 170 20.28 -11.99 -3.89
N ASP A 171 20.91 -12.82 -3.05
CA ASP A 171 22.33 -13.15 -3.27
C ASP A 171 22.80 -14.50 -2.71
N ALA A 172 22.08 -15.11 -1.75
CA ALA A 172 22.57 -16.38 -1.19
C ALA A 172 21.96 -17.62 -1.87
N THR A 173 20.65 -17.64 -2.14
CA THR A 173 19.99 -18.88 -2.63
C THR A 173 19.97 -18.99 -4.15
N PHE A 174 19.95 -17.86 -4.87
CA PHE A 174 19.97 -17.89 -6.33
C PHE A 174 21.38 -18.15 -6.88
N ALA A 175 22.45 -17.70 -6.22
CA ALA A 175 23.81 -17.96 -6.68
C ALA A 175 24.17 -19.45 -6.55
N GLU A 176 23.78 -20.09 -5.45
CA GLU A 176 24.00 -21.52 -5.22
C GLU A 176 23.15 -22.37 -6.17
N ASP A 177 21.85 -22.09 -6.29
CA ASP A 177 20.97 -22.83 -7.22
C ASP A 177 21.35 -22.58 -8.69
N PHE A 178 21.79 -21.37 -9.05
CA PHE A 178 22.28 -21.07 -10.40
C PHE A 178 23.63 -21.72 -10.68
N ALA A 179 24.53 -21.80 -9.70
CA ALA A 179 25.80 -22.51 -9.83
C ALA A 179 25.58 -24.02 -9.96
N ILE A 180 24.66 -24.60 -9.17
CA ILE A 180 24.26 -26.01 -9.29
C ILE A 180 23.60 -26.26 -10.65
N ALA A 181 22.69 -25.38 -11.10
CA ALA A 181 22.05 -25.50 -12.40
C ALA A 181 23.05 -25.36 -13.56
N GLN A 182 24.01 -24.44 -13.47
CA GLN A 182 25.12 -24.34 -14.44
C GLN A 182 25.99 -25.59 -14.41
N GLN A 183 26.31 -26.14 -13.23
CA GLN A 183 27.14 -27.34 -13.11
C GLN A 183 26.44 -28.57 -13.72
N VAL A 184 25.14 -28.75 -13.46
CA VAL A 184 24.32 -29.81 -14.06
C VAL A 184 24.19 -29.62 -15.58
N PHE A 185 24.08 -28.38 -16.07
CA PHE A 185 24.06 -28.09 -17.51
C PHE A 185 25.38 -28.48 -18.19
N HIS A 186 26.53 -28.23 -17.55
CA HIS A 186 27.85 -28.63 -18.09
C HIS A 186 28.11 -30.14 -17.99
N GLU A 187 27.57 -30.85 -16.99
CA GLU A 187 27.69 -32.31 -16.88
C GLU A 187 26.88 -33.06 -17.95
N HIS A 188 25.75 -32.50 -18.41
CA HIS A 188 24.87 -33.15 -19.40
C HIS A 188 25.10 -32.72 -20.85
N HIS A 189 25.86 -31.65 -21.10
CA HIS A 189 26.20 -31.18 -22.44
C HIS A 189 27.71 -31.16 -22.71
N GLY A 190 28.41 -32.19 -22.21
CA GLY A 190 29.78 -32.51 -22.60
C GLY A 190 29.87 -33.08 -24.01
N HIS A 191 29.61 -32.27 -25.03
CA HIS A 191 30.09 -32.49 -26.40
C HIS A 191 30.39 -31.14 -27.07
N SER A 192 31.62 -30.66 -26.84
CA SER A 192 32.29 -29.76 -27.77
C SER A 192 32.47 -30.49 -29.10
N HIS A 193 31.72 -30.08 -30.12
CA HIS A 193 32.12 -30.32 -31.50
C HIS A 193 33.01 -29.15 -31.91
N ASP A 194 34.32 -29.35 -31.79
CA ASP A 194 35.29 -28.60 -32.58
C ASP A 194 34.98 -28.87 -34.04
N HIS A 195 34.52 -27.84 -34.75
CA HIS A 195 34.56 -27.79 -36.19
C HIS A 195 35.61 -26.76 -36.56
N ASP A 196 36.83 -27.24 -36.80
CA ASP A 196 37.82 -26.53 -37.59
C ASP A 196 37.23 -26.23 -38.96
N HIS A 197 36.94 -24.95 -39.19
CA HIS A 197 36.77 -24.42 -40.54
C HIS A 197 37.74 -23.25 -40.69
N ASP A 198 38.91 -23.57 -41.22
CA ASP A 198 39.78 -22.62 -41.90
C ASP A 198 38.98 -21.94 -43.00
N HIS A 199 38.67 -20.66 -42.82
CA HIS A 199 38.46 -19.73 -43.92
C HIS A 199 39.00 -18.36 -43.52
N GLU A 200 40.19 -18.06 -44.06
CA GLU A 200 40.72 -16.71 -44.18
C GLU A 200 39.68 -15.81 -44.85
N HIS A 201 39.30 -14.71 -44.20
CA HIS A 201 39.04 -13.46 -44.88
C HIS A 201 39.46 -12.29 -43.98
N ASP A 202 40.54 -11.65 -44.42
CA ASP A 202 40.94 -10.28 -44.08
C ASP A 202 39.70 -9.36 -44.09
N HIS A 203 39.58 -8.45 -43.13
CA HIS A 203 39.29 -7.03 -43.39
C HIS A 203 39.34 -6.16 -42.13
N SER A 204 39.91 -4.99 -42.38
CA SER A 204 40.26 -3.88 -41.50
C SER A 204 39.10 -3.17 -40.79
N HIS A 205 39.47 -2.58 -39.66
CA HIS A 205 38.77 -1.55 -38.87
C HIS A 205 37.89 -0.55 -39.63
N GLY A 206 36.79 -0.12 -39.00
CA GLY A 206 36.20 1.18 -39.30
C GLY A 206 34.78 1.45 -38.79
N HIS A 207 34.71 2.12 -37.65
CA HIS A 207 33.73 3.15 -37.27
C HIS A 207 32.28 2.80 -36.85
N SER A 208 31.91 3.53 -35.80
CA SER A 208 30.59 3.80 -35.24
C SER A 208 29.48 4.07 -36.25
N HIS A 209 28.24 3.69 -35.93
CA HIS A 209 27.08 4.59 -35.91
C HIS A 209 25.86 3.92 -35.25
N ALA A 210 25.12 4.73 -34.48
CA ALA A 210 23.83 4.38 -33.91
C ALA A 210 22.75 4.40 -35.00
N HIS A 211 21.86 3.39 -35.03
CA HIS A 211 20.54 3.54 -35.64
C HIS A 211 19.48 2.70 -34.92
N SER A 212 18.38 3.38 -34.61
CA SER A 212 17.07 2.83 -34.28
C SER A 212 16.49 2.07 -35.48
N HIS A 213 15.91 0.90 -35.24
CA HIS A 213 14.95 0.30 -36.17
C HIS A 213 13.71 -0.17 -35.41
N GLY A 214 12.60 0.54 -35.68
CA GLY A 214 11.26 0.03 -35.41
C GLY A 214 10.97 -1.12 -36.36
N HIS A 215 10.34 -2.17 -35.82
CA HIS A 215 9.77 -3.23 -36.63
C HIS A 215 8.27 -3.28 -36.41
N ASP A 216 7.60 -2.91 -37.49
CA ASP A 216 6.19 -3.03 -37.79
C ASP A 216 5.83 -4.52 -37.94
N HIS A 217 4.80 -4.96 -37.23
CA HIS A 217 4.17 -6.27 -37.44
C HIS A 217 2.75 -6.04 -37.95
N GLY A 218 2.65 -5.99 -39.27
CA GLY A 218 1.39 -5.96 -40.01
C GLY A 218 0.56 -7.21 -39.74
N HIS A 219 -0.50 -7.05 -38.94
CA HIS A 219 -1.61 -7.98 -38.90
C HIS A 219 -2.59 -7.67 -40.05
N VAL A 220 -2.86 -8.70 -40.84
CA VAL A 220 -3.77 -8.66 -41.99
C VAL A 220 -5.21 -8.50 -41.50
N HIS A 221 -5.77 -7.30 -41.67
CA HIS A 221 -7.20 -7.03 -41.44
C HIS A 221 -7.98 -7.11 -42.77
N VAL A 222 -9.08 -7.88 -42.76
CA VAL A 222 -10.02 -7.99 -43.88
C VAL A 222 -10.98 -6.79 -43.83
N HIS A 223 -11.03 -6.00 -44.91
CA HIS A 223 -11.98 -4.90 -45.06
C HIS A 223 -13.13 -5.29 -46.00
N GLY A 224 -14.37 -5.17 -45.53
CA GLY A 224 -15.57 -5.24 -46.36
C GLY A 224 -15.73 -3.97 -47.23
N PRO A 225 -16.47 -4.04 -48.34
CA PRO A 225 -16.57 -2.95 -49.30
C PRO A 225 -17.45 -1.83 -48.72
N GLY A 226 -16.83 -0.76 -48.21
CA GLY A 226 -17.57 0.41 -47.74
C GLY A 226 -16.87 1.39 -46.78
N CYS A 227 -15.63 1.17 -46.36
CA CYS A 227 -14.95 2.11 -45.47
C CYS A 227 -14.08 3.11 -46.26
N GLY A 228 -14.64 4.28 -46.52
CA GLY A 228 -13.90 5.45 -47.01
C GLY A 228 -13.34 6.24 -45.83
N HIS A 229 -12.02 6.30 -45.73
CA HIS A 229 -11.32 7.27 -44.88
C HIS A 229 -10.14 7.83 -45.66
N ASP A 230 -10.35 9.02 -46.22
CA ASP A 230 -9.32 9.85 -46.80
C ASP A 230 -8.66 10.67 -45.68
N HIS A 231 -7.34 10.81 -45.76
CA HIS A 231 -6.55 11.58 -44.78
C HIS A 231 -6.08 12.89 -45.39
N SER A 232 -6.32 13.95 -44.61
CA SER A 232 -5.64 15.26 -44.60
C SER A 232 -5.84 16.19 -45.80
N HIS A 233 -6.23 17.45 -45.51
CA HIS A 233 -5.30 18.57 -45.39
C HIS A 233 -6.08 19.87 -45.08
N THR A 234 -5.68 20.59 -44.04
CA THR A 234 -5.96 22.03 -43.91
C THR A 234 -5.08 22.80 -44.89
N PRO A 235 -5.61 23.85 -45.55
CA PRO A 235 -5.14 25.18 -45.20
C PRO A 235 -6.21 26.29 -45.23
N ALA A 236 -5.77 27.43 -44.69
CA ALA A 236 -6.45 28.68 -44.39
C ALA A 236 -7.22 29.36 -45.54
N GLY A 237 -8.21 30.19 -45.15
CA GLY A 237 -8.33 31.55 -45.67
C GLY A 237 -9.65 31.96 -46.32
N SER A 238 -10.26 32.98 -45.70
CA SER A 238 -11.01 34.10 -46.32
C SER A 238 -12.51 33.97 -46.66
N THR A 239 -13.27 34.72 -45.87
CA THR A 239 -14.26 35.77 -46.26
C THR A 239 -15.61 35.44 -46.88
N THR A 240 -16.59 36.23 -46.41
CA THR A 240 -17.94 36.51 -46.93
C THR A 240 -18.96 35.41 -46.67
N GLY A 241 -20.18 35.65 -46.18
CA GLY A 241 -20.95 36.84 -45.86
C GLY A 241 -22.42 36.39 -45.72
N GLY A 242 -23.26 37.20 -45.07
CA GLY A 242 -24.71 37.12 -45.25
C GLY A 242 -25.56 36.67 -44.04
N GLU A 243 -26.08 37.67 -43.32
CA GLU A 243 -27.48 37.80 -42.84
C GLU A 243 -28.02 36.82 -41.77
N ALA A 244 -28.36 37.30 -40.56
CA ALA A 244 -29.60 38.00 -40.16
C ALA A 244 -30.87 37.12 -40.29
N PHE A 245 -31.82 36.97 -39.37
CA PHE A 245 -32.13 37.49 -38.03
C PHE A 245 -33.28 36.55 -37.48
N PRO A 246 -33.90 36.77 -36.30
CA PRO A 246 -34.45 35.72 -35.44
C PRO A 246 -35.99 35.65 -35.47
N VAL A 247 -36.58 34.59 -34.91
CA VAL A 247 -37.93 34.65 -34.32
C VAL A 247 -38.09 33.67 -33.16
N SER A 248 -38.52 34.21 -32.02
CA SER A 248 -39.27 33.53 -30.94
C SER A 248 -40.67 34.18 -30.89
N PRO A 249 -41.53 33.90 -29.91
CA PRO A 249 -42.32 32.69 -29.66
C PRO A 249 -43.86 33.00 -29.68
N THR A 250 -44.71 31.98 -29.64
CA THR A 250 -46.16 32.06 -29.30
C THR A 250 -46.53 30.73 -28.64
N ASP A 251 -46.85 30.62 -27.36
CA ASP A 251 -47.97 31.14 -26.54
C ASP A 251 -49.23 30.26 -26.56
N ASP A 252 -49.84 30.18 -25.36
CA ASP A 252 -51.14 29.61 -24.95
C ASP A 252 -51.35 28.08 -25.05
N GLY A 253 -51.84 27.36 -24.04
CA GLY A 253 -52.49 27.73 -22.78
C GLY A 253 -53.65 26.75 -22.51
N LYS A 254 -53.68 26.10 -21.33
CA LYS A 254 -54.88 25.94 -20.46
C LYS A 254 -54.71 24.91 -19.34
N SER A 255 -54.82 25.47 -18.14
CA SER A 255 -55.45 24.99 -16.90
C SER A 255 -56.35 23.74 -16.93
N GLY A 256 -56.19 22.88 -15.92
CA GLY A 256 -57.21 21.96 -15.40
C GLY A 256 -56.78 21.40 -14.04
N GLN A 257 -57.48 21.82 -12.98
CA GLN A 257 -57.24 21.57 -11.54
C GLN A 257 -57.49 20.13 -11.05
N PRO A 258 -57.09 19.80 -9.81
CA PRO A 258 -57.27 18.49 -9.17
C PRO A 258 -58.52 18.42 -8.26
N SER A 259 -58.98 17.20 -7.94
CA SER A 259 -59.82 16.95 -6.77
C SER A 259 -59.95 15.46 -6.43
N HIS A 260 -59.71 15.18 -5.15
CA HIS A 260 -60.11 14.05 -4.29
C HIS A 260 -59.62 12.61 -4.58
#